data_AF-A0A7K4EWG2-F1
#
_entry.id   AF-A0A7K4EWG2-F1
#
_cell.length_a   1.000
_cell.length_b   1.000
_cell.length_c   1.000
_cell.angle_alpha   90.00
_cell.angle_beta   90.00
_cell.angle_gamma   90.00
#
_symmetry.space_group_name_H-M   'P 1'
#
loop_
_entity.id
_entity.type
_entity.pdbx_description
1 polymer ?
#
loop_
_entity_poly.entity_id
_entity_poly.type
_entity_poly.pdbx_seq_one_letter_code
_entity_poly.pdbx_strand_id
1 'polypeptide(L)'
;MIFSELVADLQAHLNKDLAQIRFLLKKNPAMAYTRIVEIGKEVGKKYNIKLIVNFPKQGKIEEFEKYGKRDLSLIIDYDRKRFPIDREIIKQKAVEMLGDVKTEDAYMYENKEGVRVFTNDWKIDILPHSVHIWTDFDDNVTAFCNWLMENAYEMKKL
;
A
#
# COMPACT_ATOMS: atom_id res chain seq x y z
N MET A 1 6.75 -8.92 10.75
CA MET A 1 7.17 -7.57 10.29
C MET A 1 5.90 -6.80 9.93
N ILE A 2 5.87 -5.47 10.08
CA ILE A 2 4.61 -4.70 10.19
C ILE A 2 3.76 -4.77 8.92
N PHE A 3 4.35 -4.59 7.73
CA PHE A 3 3.60 -4.64 6.47
C PHE A 3 3.04 -6.04 6.21
N SER A 4 3.84 -7.09 6.43
CA SER A 4 3.37 -8.49 6.28
C SER A 4 2.19 -8.81 7.21
N GLU A 5 2.24 -8.37 8.47
CA GLU A 5 1.17 -8.57 9.44
C GLU A 5 -0.10 -7.82 8.99
N LEU A 6 0.06 -6.56 8.54
CA LEU A 6 -1.04 -5.74 8.03
C LEU A 6 -1.74 -6.36 6.82
N VAL A 7 -1.00 -6.84 5.83
CA VAL A 7 -1.61 -7.43 4.63
C VAL A 7 -2.25 -8.78 4.93
N ALA A 8 -1.69 -9.57 5.86
CA ALA A 8 -2.30 -10.82 6.31
C ALA A 8 -3.65 -10.56 7.02
N ASP A 9 -3.70 -9.56 7.91
CA ASP A 9 -4.94 -9.14 8.57
C ASP A 9 -5.99 -8.65 7.57
N LEU A 10 -5.57 -7.83 6.60
CA LEU A 10 -6.45 -7.35 5.53
C LEU A 10 -7.02 -8.50 4.71
N GLN A 11 -6.16 -9.43 4.28
CA GLN A 11 -6.58 -10.61 3.51
C GLN A 11 -7.56 -11.48 4.30
N ALA A 12 -7.33 -11.68 5.60
CA ALA A 12 -8.25 -12.45 6.45
C ALA A 12 -9.66 -11.81 6.52
N HIS A 13 -9.75 -10.49 6.67
CA HIS A 13 -11.03 -9.79 6.71
C HIS A 13 -11.73 -9.79 5.34
N LEU A 14 -11.01 -9.50 4.26
CA LEU A 14 -11.56 -9.53 2.90
C LEU A 14 -12.06 -10.94 2.51
N ASN A 15 -11.32 -11.99 2.90
CA ASN A 15 -11.73 -13.38 2.65
C ASN A 15 -12.98 -13.77 3.42
N LYS A 16 -13.12 -13.31 4.67
CA LYS A 16 -14.31 -13.57 5.50
C LYS A 16 -15.58 -12.99 4.86
N ASP A 17 -15.47 -11.81 4.24
CA ASP A 17 -16.60 -11.13 3.58
C ASP A 17 -16.74 -11.42 2.08
N LEU A 18 -15.88 -12.28 1.51
CA LEU A 18 -15.76 -12.45 0.07
C LEU A 18 -17.09 -12.84 -0.61
N ALA A 19 -17.89 -13.71 0.01
CA ALA A 19 -19.19 -14.11 -0.52
C ALA A 19 -20.16 -12.92 -0.61
N GLN A 20 -20.19 -12.06 0.43
CA GLN A 20 -21.00 -10.86 0.45
C GLN A 20 -20.51 -9.84 -0.59
N ILE A 21 -19.20 -9.63 -0.68
CA ILE A 21 -18.60 -8.73 -1.67
C ILE A 21 -18.97 -9.17 -3.10
N ARG A 22 -18.84 -10.46 -3.42
CA ARG A 22 -19.22 -11.02 -4.73
C ARG A 22 -20.69 -10.80 -5.04
N PHE A 23 -21.56 -10.99 -4.06
CA PHE A 23 -22.99 -10.76 -4.21
C PHE A 23 -23.30 -9.28 -4.45
N LEU A 24 -22.70 -8.38 -3.66
CA LEU A 24 -22.85 -6.93 -3.81
C LEU A 24 -22.34 -6.46 -5.16
N LEU A 25 -21.19 -6.97 -5.63
CA LEU A 25 -20.60 -6.52 -6.90
C LEU A 25 -21.54 -6.78 -8.09
N LYS A 26 -22.24 -7.92 -8.08
CA LYS A 26 -23.25 -8.25 -9.11
C LYS A 26 -24.50 -7.37 -9.06
N LYS A 27 -24.86 -6.85 -7.88
CA LYS A 27 -26.10 -6.08 -7.67
C LYS A 27 -25.89 -4.58 -7.73
N ASN A 28 -24.87 -4.10 -7.05
CA ASN A 28 -24.51 -2.70 -6.90
C ASN A 28 -23.00 -2.59 -6.61
N PRO A 29 -22.17 -2.36 -7.64
CA PRO A 29 -20.72 -2.24 -7.48
C PRO A 29 -20.27 -1.18 -6.47
N ALA A 30 -21.02 -0.07 -6.34
CA ALA A 30 -20.70 0.98 -5.38
C ALA A 30 -20.81 0.47 -3.93
N MET A 31 -21.79 -0.38 -3.63
CA MET A 31 -21.91 -1.00 -2.30
C MET A 31 -20.78 -1.98 -2.01
N ALA A 32 -20.36 -2.77 -3.01
CA ALA A 32 -19.21 -3.66 -2.85
C ALA A 32 -17.93 -2.87 -2.55
N TYR A 33 -17.71 -1.78 -3.28
CA TYR A 33 -16.60 -0.87 -3.03
C TYR A 33 -16.65 -0.26 -1.63
N THR A 34 -17.82 0.24 -1.20
CA THR A 34 -18.01 0.74 0.17
C THR A 34 -17.66 -0.30 1.21
N ARG A 35 -18.08 -1.56 1.05
CA ARG A 35 -17.75 -2.62 2.00
C ARG A 35 -16.24 -2.90 2.08
N ILE A 36 -15.56 -2.92 0.93
CA ILE A 36 -14.10 -3.10 0.87
C ILE A 36 -13.38 -1.94 1.56
N VAL A 37 -13.85 -0.71 1.35
CA VAL A 37 -13.31 0.49 2.01
C VAL A 37 -13.51 0.45 3.53
N GLU A 38 -14.66 -0.01 4.01
CA GLU A 38 -14.92 -0.22 5.43
C GLU A 38 -13.94 -1.22 6.05
N ILE A 39 -13.74 -2.38 5.40
CA ILE A 39 -12.76 -3.39 5.84
C ILE A 39 -11.36 -2.79 5.91
N GLY A 40 -10.95 -2.04 4.88
CA GLY A 40 -9.66 -1.33 4.88
C GLY A 40 -9.52 -0.36 6.06
N LYS A 41 -10.56 0.42 6.36
CA LYS A 41 -10.57 1.34 7.52
C LYS A 41 -10.47 0.59 8.86
N GLU A 42 -11.22 -0.49 9.03
CA GLU A 42 -11.22 -1.30 10.25
C GLU A 42 -9.83 -1.88 10.53
N VAL A 43 -9.21 -2.48 9.51
CA VAL A 43 -7.85 -3.02 9.62
C VAL A 43 -6.83 -1.90 9.83
N GLY A 44 -6.89 -0.83 9.04
CA GLY A 44 -5.96 0.31 9.16
C GLY A 44 -5.97 0.93 10.56
N LYS A 45 -7.13 1.01 11.21
CA LYS A 45 -7.26 1.51 12.60
C LYS A 45 -6.41 0.70 13.59
N LYS A 46 -6.30 -0.62 13.41
CA LYS A 46 -5.44 -1.48 14.26
C LYS A 46 -3.97 -1.08 14.17
N TYR A 47 -3.54 -0.53 13.04
CA TYR A 47 -2.15 -0.11 12.80
C TYR A 47 -1.94 1.41 12.91
N ASN A 48 -2.96 2.15 13.36
CA ASN A 48 -2.97 3.62 13.40
C ASN A 48 -2.66 4.28 12.04
N ILE A 49 -3.17 3.71 10.95
CA ILE A 49 -3.04 4.27 9.60
C ILE A 49 -4.39 4.32 8.89
N LYS A 50 -4.47 5.09 7.80
CA LYS A 50 -5.54 4.91 6.82
C LYS A 50 -5.09 3.94 5.74
N LEU A 51 -5.72 2.77 5.69
CA LEU A 51 -5.47 1.74 4.70
C LEU A 51 -6.56 1.75 3.62
N ILE A 52 -6.16 1.77 2.35
CA ILE A 52 -7.06 1.85 1.19
C ILE A 52 -6.69 0.73 0.22
N VAL A 53 -7.71 -0.04 -0.17
CA VAL A 53 -7.63 -1.00 -1.28
C VAL A 53 -8.05 -0.30 -2.56
N ASN A 54 -7.16 -0.28 -3.56
CA ASN A 54 -7.39 0.44 -4.81
C ASN A 54 -7.74 -0.52 -5.95
N PHE A 55 -8.48 -0.01 -6.94
CA PHE A 55 -8.81 -0.72 -8.17
C PHE A 55 -8.52 0.19 -9.37
N PRO A 56 -7.25 0.30 -9.80
CA PRO A 56 -6.79 1.37 -10.70
C PRO A 56 -7.32 1.27 -12.15
N LYS A 57 -7.85 0.10 -12.55
CA LYS A 57 -8.41 -0.14 -13.88
C LYS A 57 -9.76 -0.84 -13.76
N GLN A 58 -10.62 -0.66 -14.77
CA GLN A 58 -11.88 -1.39 -14.87
C GLN A 58 -11.63 -2.91 -14.80
N GLY A 59 -12.54 -3.63 -14.14
CA GLY A 59 -12.43 -5.09 -13.96
C GLY A 59 -11.49 -5.53 -12.83
N LYS A 60 -10.58 -4.66 -12.34
CA LYS A 60 -9.64 -5.03 -11.26
C LYS A 60 -10.33 -5.45 -9.95
N ILE A 61 -11.54 -4.93 -9.71
CA ILE A 61 -12.38 -5.29 -8.56
C ILE A 61 -13.00 -6.69 -8.68
N GLU A 62 -12.96 -7.32 -9.85
CA GLU A 62 -13.47 -8.68 -10.06
C GLU A 62 -12.38 -9.74 -9.84
N GLU A 63 -11.11 -9.33 -9.73
CA GLU A 63 -9.94 -10.19 -9.44
C GLU A 63 -9.86 -10.50 -7.93
N PHE A 64 -10.83 -11.25 -7.43
CA PHE A 64 -10.99 -11.54 -6.00
C PHE A 64 -9.76 -12.15 -5.32
N GLU A 65 -8.99 -12.95 -6.04
CA GLU A 65 -7.77 -13.59 -5.58
C GLU A 65 -6.63 -12.60 -5.29
N LYS A 66 -6.74 -11.37 -5.80
CA LYS A 66 -5.78 -10.26 -5.64
C LYS A 66 -6.10 -9.31 -4.49
N TYR A 67 -7.22 -9.53 -3.80
CA TYR A 67 -7.66 -8.69 -2.70
C TYR A 67 -6.64 -8.73 -1.54
N GLY A 68 -6.10 -7.55 -1.19
CA GLY A 68 -5.04 -7.42 -0.17
C GLY A 68 -3.67 -7.97 -0.58
N LYS A 69 -3.47 -8.30 -1.87
CA LYS A 69 -2.21 -8.80 -2.43
C LYS A 69 -1.56 -7.86 -3.44
N ARG A 70 -2.18 -6.71 -3.71
CA ARG A 70 -1.67 -5.63 -4.56
C ARG A 70 -2.44 -4.34 -4.32
N ASP A 71 -2.00 -3.27 -4.97
CA ASP A 71 -2.74 -2.02 -5.15
C ASP A 71 -3.24 -1.40 -3.82
N LEU A 72 -2.34 -1.17 -2.87
CA LEU A 72 -2.67 -0.57 -1.57
C LEU A 72 -2.11 0.84 -1.41
N SER A 73 -2.87 1.70 -0.75
CA SER A 73 -2.38 2.98 -0.23
C SER A 73 -2.41 2.95 1.30
N LEU A 74 -1.29 3.28 1.91
CA LEU A 74 -1.14 3.44 3.36
C LEU A 74 -0.88 4.92 3.62
N ILE A 75 -1.75 5.59 4.36
CA ILE A 75 -1.50 6.95 4.85
C ILE A 75 -1.13 6.85 6.32
N ILE A 76 0.13 7.13 6.63
CA ILE A 76 0.74 6.90 7.95
C ILE A 76 0.54 8.13 8.84
N ASP A 77 0.97 9.31 8.37
CA ASP A 77 0.94 10.55 9.15
C ASP A 77 0.80 11.76 8.22
N TYR A 78 -0.41 12.34 8.16
CA TYR A 78 -0.74 13.46 7.28
C TYR A 78 0.17 14.70 7.47
N ASP A 79 0.65 14.92 8.70
CA ASP A 79 1.43 16.09 9.08
C ASP A 79 2.91 15.92 8.73
N ARG A 80 3.36 14.69 8.46
CA ARG A 80 4.75 14.40 8.08
C ARG A 80 5.09 15.00 6.72
N LYS A 81 6.05 15.94 6.73
CA LYS A 81 6.54 16.62 5.52
C LYS A 81 7.90 16.12 5.02
N ARG A 82 8.66 15.40 5.85
CA ARG A 82 10.00 14.90 5.54
C ARG A 82 10.21 13.48 6.06
N PHE A 83 11.03 12.71 5.37
CA PHE A 83 11.51 11.43 5.87
C PHE A 83 12.46 11.62 7.07
N PRO A 84 12.56 10.63 7.97
CA PRO A 84 13.55 10.63 9.05
C PRO A 84 14.95 10.29 8.56
N ILE A 85 15.04 9.72 7.35
CA ILE A 85 16.26 9.31 6.68
C ILE A 85 16.40 10.06 5.36
N ASP A 86 17.62 10.10 4.83
CA ASP A 86 17.85 10.62 3.48
C ASP A 86 17.08 9.77 2.45
N ARG A 87 16.39 10.44 1.52
CA ARG A 87 15.65 9.77 0.44
C ARG A 87 16.55 8.95 -0.47
N GLU A 88 17.83 9.31 -0.60
CA GLU A 88 18.81 8.52 -1.35
C GLU A 88 18.99 7.12 -0.75
N ILE A 89 18.84 6.97 0.58
CA ILE A 89 18.86 5.65 1.24
C ILE A 89 17.66 4.82 0.80
N ILE A 90 16.48 5.44 0.69
CA ILE A 90 15.26 4.77 0.21
C ILE A 90 15.47 4.28 -1.24
N LYS A 91 16.05 5.13 -2.11
CA LYS A 91 16.35 4.77 -3.51
C LYS A 91 17.34 3.61 -3.59
N GLN A 92 18.45 3.69 -2.84
CA GLN A 92 19.46 2.63 -2.81
C GLN A 92 18.86 1.31 -2.33
N LYS A 93 18.04 1.31 -1.27
CA LYS A 93 17.35 0.09 -0.83
C LYS A 93 16.33 -0.44 -1.81
N ALA A 94 15.64 0.42 -2.55
CA ALA A 94 14.74 -0.03 -3.59
C ALA A 94 15.50 -0.83 -4.67
N VAL A 95 16.63 -0.29 -5.16
CA VAL A 95 17.48 -0.99 -6.15
C VAL A 95 18.04 -2.30 -5.59
N GLU A 96 18.53 -2.28 -4.35
CA GLU A 96 19.08 -3.48 -3.70
C GLU A 96 18.05 -4.60 -3.56
N MET A 97 16.83 -4.28 -3.14
CA MET A 97 15.82 -5.28 -2.77
C MET A 97 14.90 -5.67 -3.93
N LEU A 98 14.66 -4.77 -4.88
CA LEU A 98 13.70 -4.97 -5.97
C LEU A 98 14.40 -5.23 -7.32
N GLY A 99 15.73 -5.07 -7.40
CA GLY A 99 16.51 -5.38 -8.59
C GLY A 99 16.43 -4.30 -9.67
N ASP A 100 16.01 -4.68 -10.87
CA ASP A 100 15.97 -3.79 -12.05
C ASP A 100 14.79 -2.82 -11.99
N VAL A 101 14.94 -1.80 -11.14
CA VAL A 101 13.95 -0.74 -10.93
C VAL A 101 14.59 0.63 -11.16
N LYS A 102 13.80 1.58 -11.63
CA LYS A 102 14.18 2.99 -11.70
C LYS A 102 13.74 3.71 -10.44
N THR A 103 14.50 4.70 -10.03
CA THR A 103 14.18 5.56 -8.90
C THR A 103 14.31 7.03 -9.25
N GLU A 104 13.34 7.85 -8.86
CA GLU A 104 13.36 9.30 -9.06
C GLU A 104 12.79 10.03 -7.84
N ASP A 105 13.06 11.33 -7.74
CA ASP A 105 12.37 12.18 -6.77
C ASP A 105 10.89 12.29 -7.16
N ALA A 106 10.00 12.09 -6.20
CA ALA A 106 8.57 12.30 -6.36
C ALA A 106 8.17 13.63 -5.69
N TYR A 107 7.82 14.64 -6.48
CA TYR A 107 7.44 15.95 -5.94
C TYR A 107 5.93 16.03 -5.68
N MET A 108 5.56 16.53 -4.52
CA MET A 108 4.19 16.92 -4.15
C MET A 108 4.15 18.38 -3.71
N TYR A 109 2.95 18.91 -3.48
CA TYR A 109 2.74 20.24 -2.90
C TYR A 109 3.43 20.39 -1.52
N GLU A 110 3.85 21.61 -1.20
CA GLU A 110 4.43 22.02 0.10
C GLU A 110 5.76 21.36 0.50
N ASN A 111 6.71 21.21 -0.43
CA ASN A 111 8.05 20.66 -0.16
C ASN A 111 8.04 19.21 0.38
N LYS A 112 6.96 18.46 0.11
CA LYS A 112 6.90 17.02 0.38
C LYS A 112 7.63 16.29 -0.74
N GLU A 113 8.93 16.14 -0.57
CA GLU A 113 9.80 15.40 -1.49
C GLU A 113 9.80 13.92 -1.12
N GLY A 114 9.27 13.10 -2.03
CA GLY A 114 9.17 11.66 -1.95
C GLY A 114 10.17 10.95 -2.86
N VAL A 115 10.01 9.63 -2.94
CA VAL A 115 10.71 8.75 -3.89
C VAL A 115 9.67 8.01 -4.71
N ARG A 116 9.83 7.97 -6.02
CA ARG A 116 9.13 7.01 -6.86
C ARG A 116 10.09 5.90 -7.24
N VAL A 117 9.64 4.67 -7.05
CA VAL A 117 10.28 3.45 -7.54
C VAL A 117 9.39 2.86 -8.62
N PHE A 118 9.92 2.51 -9.79
CA PHE A 118 9.06 2.06 -10.89
C PHE A 118 9.78 1.21 -11.93
N THR A 119 9.00 0.44 -12.67
CA THR A 119 9.36 -0.19 -13.94
C THR A 119 8.44 0.36 -15.04
N ASN A 120 8.43 -0.27 -16.21
CA ASN A 120 7.47 0.08 -17.25
C ASN A 120 6.02 -0.34 -16.88
N ASP A 121 5.85 -1.29 -15.95
CA ASP A 121 4.56 -1.93 -15.67
C ASP A 121 3.96 -1.54 -14.32
N TRP A 122 4.81 -1.19 -13.35
CA TRP A 122 4.38 -0.96 -11.98
C TRP A 122 5.16 0.17 -11.32
N LYS A 123 4.61 0.71 -10.23
CA LYS A 123 5.29 1.74 -9.42
C LYS A 123 4.94 1.66 -7.94
N ILE A 124 5.81 2.21 -7.11
CA ILE A 124 5.61 2.50 -5.70
C ILE A 124 5.93 3.97 -5.50
N ASP A 125 4.93 4.77 -5.12
CA ASP A 125 5.11 6.16 -4.75
C ASP A 125 5.27 6.24 -3.22
N ILE A 126 6.46 6.61 -2.77
CA ILE A 126 6.86 6.67 -1.36
C ILE A 126 6.93 8.15 -0.99
N LEU A 127 5.97 8.63 -0.22
CA LEU A 127 5.90 10.01 0.27
C LEU A 127 6.18 10.03 1.78
N PRO A 128 6.60 11.17 2.35
CA PRO A 128 6.83 11.28 3.79
C PRO A 128 5.64 10.86 4.65
N HIS A 129 4.41 11.07 4.17
CA HIS A 129 3.17 10.80 4.92
C HIS A 129 2.45 9.52 4.48
N SER A 130 2.83 8.94 3.34
CA SER A 130 2.10 7.83 2.73
C SER A 130 2.97 6.99 1.82
N VAL A 131 2.59 5.73 1.62
CA VAL A 131 3.11 4.89 0.54
C VAL A 131 1.95 4.36 -0.31
N HIS A 132 2.12 4.39 -1.62
CA HIS A 132 1.16 3.89 -2.59
C HIS A 132 1.83 2.82 -3.44
N ILE A 133 1.34 1.59 -3.35
CA ILE A 133 1.98 0.40 -3.91
C ILE A 133 1.10 -0.10 -5.04
N TRP A 134 1.53 0.08 -6.29
CA TRP A 134 0.78 -0.26 -7.50
C TRP A 134 1.40 -1.48 -8.20
N THR A 135 1.54 -2.57 -7.45
CA THR A 135 2.12 -3.84 -7.91
C THR A 135 1.65 -5.00 -7.05
N ASP A 136 1.86 -6.24 -7.51
CA ASP A 136 1.68 -7.46 -6.73
C ASP A 136 2.70 -7.56 -5.58
N PHE A 137 2.27 -8.09 -4.44
CA PHE A 137 3.11 -8.28 -3.26
C PHE A 137 3.79 -9.65 -3.31
N ASP A 138 4.89 -9.72 -4.05
CA ASP A 138 5.83 -10.84 -3.93
C ASP A 138 6.71 -10.70 -2.68
N ASP A 139 7.63 -11.64 -2.48
CA ASP A 139 8.53 -11.65 -1.32
C ASP A 139 9.42 -10.41 -1.25
N ASN A 140 9.89 -9.90 -2.40
CA ASN A 140 10.78 -8.74 -2.47
C ASN A 140 10.03 -7.44 -2.18
N VAL A 141 8.86 -7.24 -2.80
CA VAL A 141 7.98 -6.10 -2.54
C VAL A 141 7.55 -6.11 -1.07
N THR A 142 7.20 -7.28 -0.54
CA THR A 142 6.80 -7.42 0.87
C THR A 142 7.97 -7.09 1.81
N ALA A 143 9.18 -7.59 1.54
CA ALA A 143 10.36 -7.29 2.33
C ALA A 143 10.72 -5.80 2.28
N PHE A 144 10.70 -5.19 1.10
CA PHE A 144 10.97 -3.77 0.93
C PHE A 144 9.92 -2.91 1.66
N CYS A 145 8.64 -3.25 1.57
CA CYS A 145 7.59 -2.52 2.27
C CYS A 145 7.71 -2.68 3.80
N ASN A 146 8.13 -3.83 4.31
CA ASN A 146 8.46 -3.99 5.73
C ASN A 146 9.61 -3.07 6.14
N TRP A 147 10.67 -3.02 5.34
CA TRP A 147 11.81 -2.13 5.58
C TRP A 147 11.37 -0.66 5.60
N LEU A 148 10.49 -0.25 4.68
CA LEU A 148 9.91 1.11 4.67
C LEU A 148 9.13 1.40 5.95
N MET A 149 8.26 0.48 6.40
CA MET A 149 7.48 0.69 7.63
C MET A 149 8.40 0.96 8.82
N GLU A 150 9.49 0.22 8.94
CA GLU A 150 10.45 0.35 10.04
C GLU A 150 11.36 1.58 9.92
N ASN A 151 11.92 1.84 8.73
CA ASN A 151 13.03 2.79 8.57
C ASN A 151 12.60 4.14 7.98
N ALA A 152 11.67 4.14 7.03
CA ALA A 152 11.19 5.37 6.40
C ALA A 152 9.99 5.98 7.16
N TYR A 153 9.19 5.13 7.82
CA TYR A 153 7.98 5.54 8.53
C TYR A 153 8.08 5.41 10.05
N GLU A 154 9.11 4.74 10.58
CA GLU A 154 9.32 4.54 12.02
C GLU A 154 8.09 3.93 12.73
N MET A 155 7.32 3.12 12.00
CA MET A 155 6.20 2.40 12.57
C MET A 155 6.74 1.39 13.59
N LYS A 156 6.15 1.42 14.78
CA LYS A 156 6.46 0.47 15.85
C LYS A 156 5.44 -0.65 15.84
N LYS A 157 5.88 -1.87 16.16
CA LYS A 157 4.95 -2.92 16.54
C LYS A 157 4.21 -2.47 17.79
N LEU A 158 2.88 -2.58 17.76
CA LEU A 158 2.02 -2.37 18.92
C LEU A 158 2.18 -3.51 19.93
#